data_AF-A0A3D1G3W2-F1
#
_entry.id   AF-A0A3D1G3W2-F1
#
_cell.length_a   1.000
_cell.length_b   1.000
_cell.length_c   1.000
_cell.angle_alpha   90.00
_cell.angle_beta   90.00
_cell.angle_gamma   90.00
#
_symmetry.space_group_name_H-M   'P 1'
#
loop_
_entity.id
_entity.type
_entity.pdbx_description
1 polymer ?
#
loop_
_entity_poly.entity_id
_entity_poly.type
_entity_poly.pdbx_seq_one_letter_code
_entity_poly.pdbx_strand_id
1 'polypeptide(L)'
;MPHDTEPKYGVMICGHGSRSKSAVAEFAVLAEKLTPVFPDWPVEYGYLEFATPVIKDGLDRLREQGVNHVLAVPGMLFAAGHAKNDIPSVLNTYSAQHGITIQYGRELAIDLKMLEAAADRVTAALDRADADNGHVDRHDTCLVVIGRGSSDPDANSNVSKVARMMVESLGLGWCETGFSGVTFPLVEPCLENVTKLGFKRIVVFPYFLFSGILIDRIYGFTDEVAARHPGIEFVKAGYLNDHDQVIATFADRVREILTGSNNMNCSMCKYRAQVLGFE
;
A
#
# COMPACT_ATOMS: atom_id res chain seq x y z
N MET A 1 10.99 21.75 -35.56
CA MET A 1 10.96 22.45 -34.27
C MET A 1 9.81 21.83 -33.49
N PRO A 2 10.04 21.03 -32.43
CA PRO A 2 8.92 20.72 -31.54
C PRO A 2 8.52 22.04 -30.88
N HIS A 3 7.24 22.38 -30.94
CA HIS A 3 6.72 23.54 -30.24
C HIS A 3 6.97 23.33 -28.74
N ASP A 4 7.79 24.21 -28.14
CA ASP A 4 7.89 24.39 -26.68
C ASP A 4 6.52 24.91 -26.20
N THR A 5 5.54 24.03 -26.12
CA THR A 5 4.32 24.30 -25.36
C THR A 5 4.64 24.06 -23.89
N GLU A 6 4.38 25.06 -23.06
CA GLU A 6 4.49 24.97 -21.61
C GLU A 6 3.80 23.67 -21.10
N PRO A 7 4.41 22.95 -20.14
CA PRO A 7 3.87 21.68 -19.68
C PRO A 7 2.53 21.90 -18.99
N LYS A 8 1.47 21.31 -19.55
CA LYS A 8 0.18 21.15 -18.89
C LYS A 8 0.17 19.81 -18.17
N TYR A 9 0.37 19.86 -16.87
CA TYR A 9 0.47 18.70 -16.01
C TYR A 9 -0.89 18.02 -15.76
N GLY A 10 -0.87 16.71 -15.60
CA GLY A 10 -1.98 15.90 -15.09
C GLY A 10 -1.46 14.74 -14.25
N VAL A 11 -2.23 14.26 -13.30
CA VAL A 11 -1.86 13.16 -12.39
C VAL A 11 -2.56 11.88 -12.81
N MET A 12 -1.82 10.78 -12.87
CA MET A 12 -2.37 9.46 -13.17
C MET A 12 -2.08 8.48 -12.03
N ILE A 13 -3.12 8.01 -11.34
CA ILE A 13 -2.97 6.99 -10.29
C ILE A 13 -3.17 5.59 -10.91
N CYS A 14 -2.10 4.80 -10.94
CA CYS A 14 -2.06 3.50 -11.61
C CYS A 14 -2.32 2.38 -10.61
N GLY A 15 -3.54 1.84 -10.59
CA GLY A 15 -3.90 0.69 -9.77
C GLY A 15 -3.51 -0.63 -10.42
N HIS A 16 -3.32 -1.67 -9.61
CA HIS A 16 -3.24 -3.03 -10.13
C HIS A 16 -4.57 -3.45 -10.78
N GLY A 17 -5.65 -3.20 -10.05
CA GLY A 17 -7.00 -3.67 -10.31
C GLY A 17 -7.32 -4.99 -9.61
N SER A 18 -8.62 -5.22 -9.42
CA SER A 18 -9.17 -6.31 -8.62
C SER A 18 -10.49 -6.75 -9.21
N ARG A 19 -10.80 -8.04 -9.08
CA ARG A 19 -12.15 -8.57 -9.39
C ARG A 19 -13.18 -8.20 -8.31
N SER A 20 -12.73 -7.70 -7.15
CA SER A 20 -13.62 -7.26 -6.09
C SER A 20 -14.17 -5.88 -6.39
N LYS A 21 -15.50 -5.76 -6.48
CA LYS A 21 -16.17 -4.46 -6.68
C LYS A 21 -15.90 -3.47 -5.54
N SER A 22 -15.78 -3.95 -4.29
CA SER A 22 -15.45 -3.07 -3.16
C SER A 22 -14.06 -2.48 -3.28
N ALA A 23 -13.06 -3.30 -3.66
CA ALA A 23 -11.69 -2.84 -3.84
C ALA A 23 -11.57 -1.82 -4.99
N VAL A 24 -12.31 -2.02 -6.08
CA VAL A 24 -12.39 -1.07 -7.20
C VAL A 24 -13.01 0.26 -6.73
N ALA A 25 -14.11 0.20 -5.97
CA ALA A 25 -14.77 1.39 -5.44
C ALA A 25 -13.87 2.17 -4.46
N GLU A 26 -13.20 1.48 -3.53
CA GLU A 26 -12.27 2.12 -2.57
C GLU A 26 -11.08 2.78 -3.28
N PHE A 27 -10.56 2.17 -4.34
CA PHE A 27 -9.52 2.79 -5.16
C PHE A 27 -10.00 4.06 -5.86
N ALA A 28 -11.23 4.07 -6.36
CA ALA A 28 -11.84 5.26 -6.96
C ALA A 28 -12.02 6.37 -5.93
N VAL A 29 -12.50 6.06 -4.72
CA VAL A 29 -12.61 7.01 -3.60
C VAL A 29 -11.25 7.62 -3.25
N LEU A 30 -10.18 6.81 -3.25
CA LEU A 30 -8.83 7.32 -3.03
C LEU A 30 -8.41 8.35 -4.10
N ALA A 31 -8.69 8.07 -5.38
CA ALA A 31 -8.41 9.00 -6.48
C ALA A 31 -9.25 10.29 -6.39
N GLU A 32 -10.53 10.17 -6.02
CA GLU A 32 -11.41 11.30 -5.77
C GLU A 32 -10.87 12.20 -4.65
N LYS A 33 -10.38 11.61 -3.55
CA LYS A 33 -9.75 12.35 -2.44
C LYS A 33 -8.43 13.03 -2.82
N LEU A 34 -7.73 12.54 -3.84
CA LEU A 34 -6.51 13.19 -4.35
C LEU A 34 -6.81 14.41 -5.22
N THR A 35 -7.97 14.47 -5.86
CA THR A 35 -8.37 15.58 -6.74
C THR A 35 -8.27 16.95 -6.06
N PRO A 36 -8.83 17.18 -4.84
CA PRO A 36 -8.70 18.48 -4.18
C PRO A 36 -7.26 18.81 -3.72
N VAL A 37 -6.34 17.83 -3.68
CA VAL A 37 -4.94 18.04 -3.32
C VAL A 37 -4.14 18.66 -4.47
N PHE A 38 -4.62 18.51 -5.71
CA PHE A 38 -4.02 19.03 -6.94
C PHE A 38 -5.03 19.89 -7.72
N PRO A 39 -5.41 21.08 -7.20
CA PRO A 39 -6.46 21.90 -7.82
C PRO A 39 -6.13 22.37 -9.24
N ASP A 40 -4.84 22.47 -9.57
CA ASP A 40 -4.37 22.95 -10.87
C ASP A 40 -4.19 21.83 -11.90
N TRP A 41 -4.18 20.56 -11.48
CA TRP A 41 -3.90 19.41 -12.35
C TRP A 41 -5.06 18.43 -12.34
N PRO A 42 -5.62 18.05 -13.50
CA PRO A 42 -6.61 16.99 -13.54
C PRO A 42 -6.00 15.69 -13.01
N VAL A 43 -6.76 15.01 -12.13
CA VAL A 43 -6.37 13.75 -11.52
C VAL A 43 -7.24 12.65 -12.13
N GLU A 44 -6.60 11.67 -12.73
CA GLU A 44 -7.25 10.50 -13.31
C GLU A 44 -6.68 9.22 -12.70
N TYR A 45 -7.42 8.12 -12.85
CA TYR A 45 -6.99 6.83 -12.39
C TYR A 45 -7.36 5.73 -13.37
N GLY A 46 -6.69 4.59 -13.23
CA GLY A 46 -6.99 3.40 -14.02
C GLY A 46 -6.21 2.19 -13.54
N TYR A 47 -6.65 1.02 -13.98
CA TYR A 47 -6.11 -0.26 -13.56
C TYR A 47 -5.24 -0.90 -14.64
N LEU A 48 -4.21 -1.62 -14.22
CA LEU A 48 -3.39 -2.44 -15.11
C LEU A 48 -4.22 -3.59 -15.68
N GLU A 49 -5.01 -4.26 -14.84
CA GLU A 49 -5.81 -5.42 -15.22
C GLU A 49 -7.06 -5.59 -14.32
N PHE A 50 -7.91 -6.57 -14.64
CA PHE A 50 -9.09 -7.02 -13.86
C PHE A 50 -10.23 -6.03 -13.60
N ALA A 51 -10.04 -4.74 -13.83
CA ALA A 51 -11.05 -3.71 -13.59
C ALA A 51 -10.98 -2.62 -14.66
N THR A 52 -12.07 -1.86 -14.76
CA THR A 52 -12.17 -0.65 -15.59
C THR A 52 -12.43 0.56 -14.70
N PRO A 53 -11.97 1.77 -15.08
CA PRO A 53 -11.22 2.11 -16.30
C PRO A 53 -9.81 1.50 -16.33
N VAL A 54 -9.32 1.08 -17.50
CA VAL A 54 -7.91 0.67 -17.62
C VAL A 54 -7.00 1.91 -17.62
N ILE A 55 -5.71 1.75 -17.33
CA ILE A 55 -4.74 2.87 -17.32
C ILE A 55 -4.83 3.72 -18.60
N LYS A 56 -4.99 3.07 -19.76
CA LYS A 56 -5.15 3.74 -21.05
C LYS A 56 -6.34 4.70 -21.08
N ASP A 57 -7.48 4.32 -20.50
CA ASP A 57 -8.69 5.15 -20.51
C ASP A 57 -8.48 6.42 -19.68
N GLY A 58 -7.77 6.34 -18.55
CA GLY A 58 -7.41 7.51 -17.74
C GLY A 58 -6.45 8.44 -18.48
N LEU A 59 -5.45 7.89 -19.17
CA LEU A 59 -4.53 8.67 -20.00
C LEU A 59 -5.24 9.36 -21.17
N ASP A 60 -6.21 8.68 -21.80
CA ASP A 60 -7.03 9.26 -22.86
C ASP A 60 -7.83 10.47 -22.33
N ARG A 61 -8.46 10.35 -21.14
CA ARG A 61 -9.17 11.47 -20.50
C ARG A 61 -8.25 12.65 -20.14
N LEU A 62 -7.03 12.39 -19.64
CA LEU A 62 -6.05 13.46 -19.40
C LEU A 62 -5.69 14.19 -20.71
N ARG A 63 -5.43 13.44 -21.77
CA ARG A 63 -5.08 14.00 -23.09
C ARG A 63 -6.22 14.82 -23.70
N GLU A 64 -7.46 14.36 -23.56
CA GLU A 64 -8.66 15.09 -23.98
C GLU A 64 -8.82 16.43 -23.24
N GLN A 65 -8.35 16.50 -22.00
CA GLN A 65 -8.27 17.75 -21.23
C GLN A 65 -7.06 18.62 -21.62
N GLY A 66 -6.28 18.22 -22.62
CA GLY A 66 -5.11 18.95 -23.14
C GLY A 66 -3.82 18.72 -22.34
N VAL A 67 -3.78 17.77 -21.41
CA VAL A 67 -2.56 17.39 -20.68
C VAL A 67 -1.52 16.86 -21.68
N ASN A 68 -0.33 17.43 -21.65
CA ASN A 68 0.82 16.99 -22.46
C ASN A 68 1.95 16.39 -21.59
N HIS A 69 1.84 16.50 -20.26
CA HIS A 69 2.82 16.00 -19.30
C HIS A 69 2.13 15.28 -18.13
N VAL A 70 2.23 13.96 -18.06
CA VAL A 70 1.56 13.14 -17.05
C VAL A 70 2.54 12.75 -15.94
N LEU A 71 2.13 12.95 -14.69
CA LEU A 71 2.79 12.49 -13.47
C LEU A 71 2.07 11.22 -12.99
N ALA A 72 2.59 10.05 -13.35
CA ALA A 72 1.97 8.77 -13.04
C ALA A 72 2.54 8.18 -11.75
N VAL A 73 1.70 7.75 -10.81
CA VAL A 73 2.13 7.12 -9.54
C VAL A 73 1.46 5.76 -9.36
N PRO A 74 2.20 4.69 -9.01
CA PRO A 74 1.61 3.39 -8.76
C PRO A 74 0.90 3.35 -7.41
N GLY A 75 -0.35 2.88 -7.41
CA GLY A 75 -1.14 2.61 -6.22
C GLY A 75 -0.73 1.32 -5.52
N MET A 76 0.53 1.23 -5.10
CA MET A 76 1.17 0.04 -4.54
C MET A 76 1.92 0.38 -3.26
N LEU A 77 1.92 -0.53 -2.29
CA LEU A 77 2.65 -0.34 -1.02
C LEU A 77 4.14 -0.54 -1.18
N PHE A 78 4.57 -1.63 -1.84
CA PHE A 78 5.99 -1.97 -2.02
C PHE A 78 6.27 -2.34 -3.47
N ALA A 79 7.45 -1.98 -3.99
CA ALA A 79 7.81 -2.28 -5.36
C ALA A 79 8.03 -3.79 -5.56
N ALA A 80 7.23 -4.38 -6.45
CA ALA A 80 7.41 -5.72 -6.99
C ALA A 80 7.25 -5.68 -8.52
N GLY A 81 7.11 -6.84 -9.17
CA GLY A 81 7.08 -6.98 -10.64
C GLY A 81 6.18 -5.96 -11.35
N HIS A 82 4.95 -5.76 -10.88
CA HIS A 82 3.98 -4.86 -11.51
C HIS A 82 4.40 -3.39 -11.48
N ALA A 83 4.82 -2.89 -10.32
CA ALA A 83 5.29 -1.50 -10.19
C ALA A 83 6.62 -1.28 -10.93
N LYS A 84 7.47 -2.30 -11.00
CA LYS A 84 8.82 -2.22 -11.58
C LYS A 84 8.85 -2.39 -13.10
N ASN A 85 7.90 -3.11 -13.70
CA ASN A 85 7.96 -3.47 -15.12
C ASN A 85 6.65 -3.21 -15.87
N ASP A 86 5.52 -3.72 -15.36
CA ASP A 86 4.29 -3.81 -16.15
C ASP A 86 3.64 -2.44 -16.36
N ILE A 87 3.48 -1.65 -15.28
CA ILE A 87 2.95 -0.28 -15.38
C ILE A 87 3.90 0.60 -16.22
N PRO A 88 5.22 0.66 -15.97
CA PRO A 88 6.15 1.38 -16.84
C PRO A 88 6.04 0.99 -18.32
N SER A 89 5.88 -0.29 -18.64
CA SER A 89 5.74 -0.76 -20.02
C SER A 89 4.49 -0.19 -20.70
N VAL A 90 3.35 -0.21 -20.01
CA VAL A 90 2.09 0.39 -20.50
C VAL A 90 2.24 1.88 -20.71
N LEU A 91 2.81 2.60 -19.73
CA LEU A 91 3.00 4.05 -19.81
C LEU A 91 3.96 4.45 -20.94
N ASN A 92 5.11 3.77 -21.08
CA ASN A 92 6.09 4.03 -22.12
C ASN A 92 5.50 3.79 -23.52
N THR A 93 4.72 2.71 -23.67
CA THR A 93 4.04 2.40 -24.93
C THR A 93 3.04 3.50 -25.29
N TYR A 94 2.24 3.95 -24.32
CA TYR A 94 1.27 5.03 -24.54
C TYR A 94 1.97 6.35 -24.90
N SER A 95 3.02 6.72 -24.17
CA SER A 95 3.84 7.91 -24.42
C SER A 95 4.39 7.92 -25.86
N ALA A 96 4.97 6.79 -26.31
CA ALA A 96 5.51 6.66 -27.66
C ALA A 96 4.42 6.74 -28.76
N GLN A 97 3.23 6.20 -28.51
CA GLN A 97 2.12 6.21 -29.47
C GLN A 97 1.47 7.59 -29.62
N HIS A 98 1.40 8.37 -28.55
CA HIS A 98 0.62 9.60 -28.50
C HIS A 98 1.46 10.89 -28.41
N GLY A 99 2.79 10.77 -28.30
CA GLY A 99 3.69 11.93 -28.25
C GLY A 99 3.53 12.79 -27.00
N ILE A 100 3.03 12.20 -25.90
CA ILE A 100 2.91 12.88 -24.59
C ILE A 100 4.06 12.48 -23.67
N THR A 101 4.49 13.39 -22.80
CA THR A 101 5.48 13.08 -21.78
C THR A 101 4.80 12.39 -20.61
N ILE A 102 5.34 11.25 -20.16
CA ILE A 102 4.87 10.58 -18.94
C ILE A 102 6.08 10.33 -18.05
N GLN A 103 6.05 10.86 -16.84
CA GLN A 103 7.02 10.57 -15.80
C GLN A 103 6.37 9.66 -14.76
N TYR A 104 7.10 8.63 -14.33
CA TYR A 104 6.59 7.60 -13.45
C TYR A 104 7.23 7.67 -12.07
N GLY A 105 6.39 7.76 -11.05
CA GLY A 105 6.66 7.79 -9.62
C GLY A 105 7.08 6.45 -9.03
N ARG A 106 7.82 6.49 -7.93
CA ARG A 106 7.97 5.36 -7.02
C ARG A 106 6.67 5.09 -6.27
N GLU A 107 6.57 3.89 -5.73
CA GLU A 107 5.49 3.44 -4.85
C GLU A 107 5.51 4.12 -3.47
N LEU A 108 4.48 3.85 -2.66
CA LEU A 108 4.33 4.45 -1.33
C LEU A 108 5.50 4.13 -0.39
N ALA A 109 6.01 2.90 -0.45
CA ALA A 109 7.18 2.41 0.27
C ALA A 109 7.06 2.56 1.81
N ILE A 110 8.20 2.49 2.51
CA ILE A 110 8.28 2.81 3.93
C ILE A 110 8.30 4.32 4.09
N ASP A 111 7.24 4.86 4.66
CA ASP A 111 7.02 6.29 4.88
C ASP A 111 6.41 6.52 6.27
N LEU A 112 6.80 7.59 6.95
CA LEU A 112 6.29 7.90 8.28
C LEU A 112 4.77 8.11 8.28
N LYS A 113 4.22 8.71 7.21
CA LYS A 113 2.77 8.91 7.07
C LYS A 113 2.03 7.58 6.93
N MET A 114 2.62 6.63 6.23
CA MET A 114 2.05 5.28 6.12
C MET A 114 2.09 4.52 7.45
N LEU A 115 3.14 4.72 8.25
CA LEU A 115 3.22 4.17 9.60
C LEU A 115 2.22 4.82 10.55
N GLU A 116 1.99 6.13 10.43
CA GLU A 116 0.96 6.85 11.17
C GLU A 116 -0.43 6.31 10.85
N ALA A 117 -0.76 6.17 9.56
CA ALA A 117 -2.02 5.54 9.13
C ALA A 117 -2.20 4.13 9.71
N ALA A 118 -1.13 3.33 9.70
CA ALA A 118 -1.16 1.99 10.27
C ALA A 118 -1.34 1.99 11.80
N ALA A 119 -0.65 2.89 12.49
CA ALA A 119 -0.77 3.08 13.93
C ALA A 119 -2.19 3.48 14.33
N ASP A 120 -2.83 4.39 13.57
CA ASP A 120 -4.20 4.81 13.81
C ASP A 120 -5.19 3.65 13.65
N ARG A 121 -5.03 2.81 12.62
CA ARG A 121 -5.88 1.62 12.42
C ARG A 121 -5.74 0.61 13.55
N VAL A 122 -4.53 0.35 14.02
CA VAL A 122 -4.27 -0.60 15.12
C VAL A 122 -4.75 -0.02 16.45
N THR A 123 -4.51 1.26 16.71
CA THR A 123 -4.95 1.94 17.93
C THR A 123 -6.48 1.94 18.03
N ALA A 124 -7.18 2.32 16.96
CA ALA A 124 -8.65 2.30 16.93
C ALA A 124 -9.22 0.89 17.20
N ALA A 125 -8.55 -0.15 16.71
CA ALA A 125 -8.97 -1.54 16.95
C ALA A 125 -8.76 -1.96 18.41
N LEU A 126 -7.64 -1.56 19.00
CA LEU A 126 -7.31 -1.85 20.40
C LEU A 126 -8.20 -1.07 21.36
N ASP A 127 -8.49 0.20 21.07
CA ASP A 127 -9.36 1.04 21.90
C ASP A 127 -10.80 0.50 21.89
N ARG A 128 -11.28 0.02 20.74
CA ARG A 128 -12.57 -0.69 20.66
C ARG A 128 -12.55 -1.99 21.47
N ALA A 129 -11.49 -2.79 21.37
CA ALA A 129 -11.35 -4.02 22.14
C ALA A 129 -11.32 -3.75 23.66
N ASP A 130 -10.63 -2.69 24.09
CA ASP A 130 -10.60 -2.25 25.49
C ASP A 130 -11.99 -1.82 25.98
N ALA A 131 -12.77 -1.15 25.14
CA ALA A 131 -14.14 -0.75 25.45
C ALA A 131 -15.10 -1.94 25.53
N ASP A 132 -14.95 -2.93 24.65
CA ASP A 132 -15.86 -4.07 24.53
C ASP A 132 -15.56 -5.18 25.55
N ASN A 133 -14.27 -5.47 25.78
CA ASN A 133 -13.79 -6.66 26.50
C ASN A 133 -12.95 -6.35 27.75
N GLY A 134 -12.67 -5.07 28.01
CA GLY A 134 -11.83 -4.61 29.10
C GLY A 134 -10.37 -4.43 28.70
N HIS A 135 -9.65 -3.65 29.53
CA HIS A 135 -8.29 -3.25 29.24
C HIS A 135 -7.29 -4.41 29.32
N VAL A 136 -6.44 -4.54 28.29
CA VAL A 136 -5.24 -5.39 28.29
C VAL A 136 -4.01 -4.50 28.10
N ASP A 137 -2.99 -4.70 28.94
CA ASP A 137 -1.75 -3.94 28.86
C ASP A 137 -1.10 -4.09 27.47
N ARG A 138 -0.50 -3.01 26.96
CA ARG A 138 0.16 -3.01 25.64
C ARG A 138 1.29 -4.05 25.60
N HIS A 139 2.04 -4.25 26.69
CA HIS A 139 3.08 -5.27 26.80
C HIS A 139 2.54 -6.70 26.80
N ASP A 140 1.27 -6.91 27.14
CA ASP A 140 0.57 -8.21 27.06
C ASP A 140 -0.10 -8.43 25.68
N THR A 141 0.13 -7.54 24.71
CA THR A 141 -0.45 -7.58 23.37
C THR A 141 0.62 -7.80 22.29
N CYS A 142 0.38 -8.76 21.39
CA CYS A 142 1.21 -9.01 20.20
C CYS A 142 0.55 -8.43 18.94
N LEU A 143 1.33 -7.71 18.13
CA LEU A 143 0.93 -7.24 16.81
C LEU A 143 1.31 -8.24 15.71
N VAL A 144 0.36 -8.68 14.91
CA VAL A 144 0.62 -9.49 13.72
C VAL A 144 0.31 -8.67 12.48
N VAL A 145 1.35 -8.24 11.77
CA VAL A 145 1.20 -7.50 10.51
C VAL A 145 1.18 -8.48 9.37
N ILE A 146 0.08 -8.48 8.60
CA ILE A 146 -0.10 -9.36 7.45
C ILE A 146 0.10 -8.57 6.16
N GLY A 147 1.14 -8.90 5.41
CA GLY A 147 1.33 -8.41 4.04
C GLY A 147 0.76 -9.39 3.00
N ARG A 148 0.74 -8.99 1.72
CA ARG A 148 0.41 -9.93 0.62
C ARG A 148 1.49 -11.00 0.45
N GLY A 149 2.76 -10.61 0.58
CA GLY A 149 3.93 -11.41 0.27
C GLY A 149 4.37 -11.26 -1.18
N SER A 150 5.64 -11.49 -1.47
CA SER A 150 6.24 -11.35 -2.79
C SER A 150 7.31 -12.41 -2.99
N SER A 151 7.63 -12.72 -4.25
CA SER A 151 8.88 -13.44 -4.58
C SER A 151 10.12 -12.56 -4.38
N ASP A 152 9.93 -11.24 -4.24
CA ASP A 152 10.99 -10.29 -3.92
C ASP A 152 11.19 -10.19 -2.38
N PRO A 153 12.34 -10.65 -1.84
CA PRO A 153 12.59 -10.63 -0.40
C PRO A 153 12.72 -9.22 0.17
N ASP A 154 13.08 -8.20 -0.62
CA ASP A 154 13.16 -6.80 -0.16
C ASP A 154 11.75 -6.23 0.09
N ALA A 155 10.78 -6.59 -0.76
CA ALA A 155 9.38 -6.25 -0.51
C ALA A 155 8.83 -6.95 0.74
N ASN A 156 9.27 -8.18 1.02
CA ASN A 156 8.86 -8.91 2.23
C ASN A 156 9.48 -8.30 3.50
N SER A 157 10.77 -7.94 3.46
CA SER A 157 11.46 -7.34 4.61
C SER A 157 10.87 -5.98 4.99
N ASN A 158 10.33 -5.24 4.02
CA ASN A 158 9.60 -4.00 4.28
C ASN A 158 8.35 -4.21 5.16
N VAL A 159 7.62 -5.33 5.02
CA VAL A 159 6.50 -5.65 5.93
C VAL A 159 7.01 -5.88 7.35
N SER A 160 8.13 -6.59 7.51
CA SER A 160 8.75 -6.80 8.82
C SER A 160 9.28 -5.50 9.43
N LYS A 161 9.78 -4.58 8.60
CA LYS A 161 10.18 -3.24 9.04
C LYS A 161 8.99 -2.43 9.54
N VAL A 162 7.86 -2.46 8.83
CA VAL A 162 6.59 -1.86 9.31
C VAL A 162 6.21 -2.46 10.65
N ALA A 163 6.17 -3.80 10.76
CA ALA A 163 5.80 -4.48 12.00
C ALA A 163 6.69 -4.04 13.17
N ARG A 164 8.01 -4.03 12.97
CA ARG A 164 9.01 -3.63 13.97
C ARG A 164 8.86 -2.17 14.41
N MET A 165 8.67 -1.25 13.46
CA MET A 165 8.48 0.16 13.77
C MET A 165 7.16 0.41 14.51
N MET A 166 6.09 -0.30 14.13
CA MET A 166 4.79 -0.18 14.78
C MET A 166 4.78 -0.68 16.22
N VAL A 167 5.35 -1.85 16.51
CA VAL A 167 5.38 -2.39 17.87
C VAL A 167 6.15 -1.48 18.83
N GLU A 168 7.26 -0.89 18.38
CA GLU A 168 8.04 0.08 19.19
C GLU A 168 7.27 1.38 19.40
N SER A 169 6.63 1.89 18.34
CA SER A 169 5.87 3.14 18.40
C SER A 169 4.61 3.03 19.25
N LEU A 170 3.96 1.85 19.28
CA LEU A 170 2.73 1.60 20.02
C LEU A 170 2.97 1.01 21.42
N GLY A 171 4.21 0.71 21.79
CA GLY A 171 4.57 0.10 23.07
C GLY A 171 4.04 -1.32 23.25
N LEU A 172 3.84 -2.05 22.15
CA LEU A 172 3.30 -3.42 22.19
C LEU A 172 4.38 -4.43 22.61
N GLY A 173 3.98 -5.54 23.21
CA GLY A 173 4.91 -6.54 23.77
C GLY A 173 5.76 -7.25 22.73
N TRP A 174 5.19 -7.54 21.56
CA TRP A 174 5.89 -8.20 20.46
C TRP A 174 5.22 -7.92 19.11
N CYS A 175 5.92 -8.25 18.03
CA CYS A 175 5.33 -8.32 16.71
C CYS A 175 5.76 -9.56 15.94
N GLU A 176 4.87 -10.06 15.09
CA GLU A 176 5.16 -11.07 14.09
C GLU A 176 4.75 -10.60 12.70
N THR A 177 5.42 -11.11 11.67
CA THR A 177 5.06 -10.84 10.28
C THR A 177 4.49 -12.11 9.64
N GLY A 178 3.32 -11.98 9.02
CA GLY A 178 2.72 -13.04 8.21
C GLY A 178 2.36 -12.55 6.81
N PHE A 179 1.97 -13.49 5.95
CA PHE A 179 1.65 -13.19 4.56
C PHE A 179 0.38 -13.91 4.11
N SER A 180 -0.36 -13.29 3.19
CA SER A 180 -1.66 -13.81 2.75
C SER A 180 -1.59 -14.89 1.66
N GLY A 181 -0.44 -15.12 1.00
CA GLY A 181 -0.39 -16.19 -0.01
C GLY A 181 0.89 -16.48 -0.78
N VAL A 182 1.86 -15.56 -0.91
CA VAL A 182 3.00 -15.79 -1.83
C VAL A 182 4.27 -16.29 -1.13
N THR A 183 4.48 -15.89 0.10
CA THR A 183 5.66 -16.28 0.88
C THR A 183 5.22 -16.73 2.27
N PHE A 184 6.11 -17.43 2.98
CA PHE A 184 5.87 -17.97 4.31
C PHE A 184 6.42 -17.01 5.39
N PRO A 185 5.82 -16.92 6.60
CA PRO A 185 4.67 -17.69 7.09
C PRO A 185 3.32 -17.19 6.56
N LEU A 186 2.43 -18.14 6.22
CA LEU A 186 1.03 -17.82 5.88
C LEU A 186 0.23 -17.45 7.14
N VAL A 187 -0.90 -16.77 6.97
CA VAL A 187 -1.75 -16.23 8.07
C VAL A 187 -1.98 -17.24 9.20
N GLU A 188 -2.58 -18.39 8.90
CA GLU A 188 -2.89 -19.40 9.93
C GLU A 188 -1.61 -19.93 10.62
N PRO A 189 -0.59 -20.46 9.90
CA PRO A 189 0.67 -20.88 10.54
C PRO A 189 1.38 -19.79 11.35
N CYS A 190 1.29 -18.52 10.91
CA CYS A 190 1.83 -17.37 11.63
C CYS A 190 1.11 -17.20 12.97
N LEU A 191 -0.22 -17.11 12.95
CA LEU A 191 -1.03 -16.94 14.16
C LEU A 191 -0.87 -18.13 15.11
N GLU A 192 -0.81 -19.36 14.61
CA GLU A 192 -0.55 -20.57 15.40
C GLU A 192 0.84 -20.61 16.06
N ASN A 193 1.81 -19.88 15.53
CA ASN A 193 3.09 -19.72 16.21
C ASN A 193 3.01 -18.61 17.26
N VAL A 194 2.31 -17.52 16.97
CA VAL A 194 2.14 -16.40 17.91
C VAL A 194 1.35 -16.81 19.16
N THR A 195 0.37 -17.70 19.03
CA THR A 195 -0.42 -18.21 20.18
C THR A 195 0.45 -18.91 21.23
N LYS A 196 1.63 -19.43 20.85
CA LYS A 196 2.57 -20.11 21.74
C LYS A 196 3.44 -19.16 22.56
N LEU A 197 3.40 -17.86 22.27
CA LEU A 197 4.26 -16.85 22.91
C LEU A 197 3.70 -16.34 24.25
N GLY A 198 2.45 -16.68 24.60
CA GLY A 198 1.86 -16.37 25.91
C GLY A 198 1.25 -14.97 26.06
N PHE A 199 1.04 -14.23 24.96
CA PHE A 199 0.33 -12.95 24.99
C PHE A 199 -1.17 -13.14 25.25
N LYS A 200 -1.77 -12.21 26.00
CA LYS A 200 -3.20 -12.22 26.32
C LYS A 200 -4.05 -11.77 25.15
N ARG A 201 -3.49 -10.89 24.31
CA ARG A 201 -4.15 -10.33 23.13
C ARG A 201 -3.26 -10.41 21.90
N ILE A 202 -3.85 -10.73 20.76
CA ILE A 202 -3.22 -10.71 19.44
C ILE A 202 -4.04 -9.75 18.56
N VAL A 203 -3.42 -8.66 18.10
CA VAL A 203 -4.03 -7.76 17.12
C VAL A 203 -3.51 -8.08 15.72
N VAL A 204 -4.42 -8.47 14.82
CA VAL A 204 -4.11 -8.81 13.43
C VAL A 204 -4.40 -7.61 12.55
N PHE A 205 -3.36 -7.11 11.89
CA PHE A 205 -3.41 -5.91 11.06
C PHE A 205 -3.03 -6.24 9.61
N PRO A 206 -3.99 -6.22 8.67
CA PRO A 206 -3.69 -6.33 7.25
C PRO A 206 -3.06 -5.02 6.72
N TYR A 207 -1.77 -5.07 6.36
CA TYR A 207 -1.09 -3.95 5.71
C TYR A 207 -1.41 -3.92 4.22
N PHE A 208 -2.62 -3.45 3.90
CA PHE A 208 -3.20 -3.41 2.56
C PHE A 208 -3.86 -2.05 2.34
N LEU A 209 -3.86 -1.59 1.09
CA LEU A 209 -4.59 -0.37 0.73
C LEU A 209 -6.09 -0.63 0.67
N PHE A 210 -6.56 -1.74 0.10
CA PHE A 210 -7.98 -1.93 -0.20
C PHE A 210 -8.49 -3.29 0.28
N SER A 211 -9.81 -3.37 0.37
CA SER A 211 -10.61 -4.55 0.69
C SER A 211 -10.48 -5.66 -0.36
N GLY A 212 -11.26 -6.72 -0.16
CA GLY A 212 -11.45 -7.83 -1.08
C GLY A 212 -11.04 -9.16 -0.47
N ILE A 213 -11.03 -10.19 -1.34
CA ILE A 213 -10.95 -11.58 -0.92
C ILE A 213 -9.74 -11.92 -0.02
N LEU A 214 -8.63 -11.20 -0.14
CA LEU A 214 -7.47 -11.43 0.71
C LEU A 214 -7.70 -10.94 2.15
N ILE A 215 -8.34 -9.79 2.32
CA ILE A 215 -8.73 -9.29 3.65
C ILE A 215 -9.73 -10.24 4.30
N ASP A 216 -10.75 -10.67 3.54
CA ASP A 216 -11.76 -11.61 4.02
C ASP A 216 -11.11 -12.92 4.50
N ARG A 217 -10.12 -13.44 3.76
CA ARG A 217 -9.36 -14.63 4.15
C ARG A 217 -8.51 -14.41 5.39
N ILE A 218 -7.83 -13.27 5.51
CA ILE A 218 -7.02 -12.95 6.69
C ILE A 218 -7.90 -12.99 7.95
N TYR A 219 -9.06 -12.34 7.88
CA TYR A 219 -10.02 -12.35 8.99
C TYR A 219 -10.64 -13.72 9.22
N GLY A 220 -10.98 -14.47 8.18
CA GLY A 220 -11.48 -15.84 8.30
C GLY A 220 -10.48 -16.75 9.03
N PHE A 221 -9.21 -16.76 8.63
CA PHE A 221 -8.17 -17.52 9.33
C PHE A 221 -7.94 -17.02 10.75
N THR A 222 -8.08 -15.71 10.99
CA THR A 222 -8.01 -15.14 12.34
C THR A 222 -9.11 -15.72 13.22
N ASP A 223 -10.35 -15.78 12.71
CA ASP A 223 -11.50 -16.33 13.44
C ASP A 223 -11.34 -17.84 13.70
N GLU A 224 -10.82 -18.60 12.73
CA GLU A 224 -10.54 -20.04 12.88
C GLU A 224 -9.45 -20.34 13.92
N VAL A 225 -8.40 -19.53 14.00
CA VAL A 225 -7.36 -19.67 15.03
C VAL A 225 -7.91 -19.21 16.38
N ALA A 226 -8.65 -18.10 16.44
CA ALA A 226 -9.28 -17.63 17.67
C ALA A 226 -10.20 -18.69 18.30
N ALA A 227 -11.00 -19.39 17.50
CA ALA A 227 -11.87 -20.46 17.95
C ALA A 227 -11.12 -21.64 18.60
N ARG A 228 -9.86 -21.89 18.20
CA ARG A 228 -9.00 -22.93 18.79
C ARG A 228 -8.30 -22.48 20.07
N HIS A 229 -8.20 -21.17 20.31
CA HIS A 229 -7.46 -20.57 21.41
C HIS A 229 -8.34 -19.60 22.22
N PRO A 230 -9.41 -20.06 22.88
CA PRO A 230 -10.40 -19.20 23.54
C PRO A 230 -9.86 -18.40 24.74
N GLY A 231 -8.65 -18.71 25.22
CA GLY A 231 -7.97 -17.96 26.28
C GLY A 231 -7.19 -16.73 25.80
N ILE A 232 -7.13 -16.49 24.49
CA ILE A 232 -6.44 -15.35 23.87
C ILE A 232 -7.46 -14.49 23.16
N GLU A 233 -7.42 -13.19 23.39
CA GLU A 233 -8.27 -12.24 22.67
C GLU A 233 -7.66 -11.93 21.30
N PHE A 234 -8.42 -12.21 20.22
CA PHE A 234 -8.02 -11.83 18.87
C PHE A 234 -8.77 -10.58 18.41
N VAL A 235 -8.00 -9.54 18.04
CA VAL A 235 -8.52 -8.25 17.59
C VAL A 235 -8.20 -8.06 16.12
N LYS A 236 -9.22 -7.85 15.29
CA LYS A 236 -9.06 -7.56 13.84
C LYS A 236 -9.00 -6.04 13.64
N ALA A 237 -7.83 -5.53 13.28
CA ALA A 237 -7.65 -4.13 12.93
C ALA A 237 -8.07 -3.87 11.47
N GLY A 238 -8.56 -2.65 11.19
CA GLY A 238 -8.84 -2.23 9.81
C GLY A 238 -7.55 -2.13 8.99
N TYR A 239 -7.68 -2.15 7.66
CA TYR A 239 -6.58 -1.91 6.72
C TYR A 239 -6.46 -0.41 6.40
N LEU A 240 -5.46 -0.01 5.59
CA LEU A 240 -5.09 1.40 5.40
C LEU A 240 -6.23 2.22 4.75
N ASN A 241 -6.79 1.74 3.65
CA ASN A 241 -7.85 2.42 2.88
C ASN A 241 -7.48 3.87 2.51
N ASP A 242 -8.47 4.74 2.53
CA ASP A 242 -8.47 6.14 2.19
C ASP A 242 -8.06 7.06 3.35
N HIS A 243 -7.22 6.55 4.26
CA HIS A 243 -6.70 7.31 5.40
C HIS A 243 -5.98 8.57 4.92
N ASP A 244 -6.14 9.70 5.62
CA ASP A 244 -5.61 10.99 5.16
C ASP A 244 -4.09 10.97 4.96
N GLN A 245 -3.37 10.25 5.82
CA GLN A 245 -1.92 10.06 5.67
C GLN A 245 -1.53 9.17 4.46
N VAL A 246 -2.41 8.27 4.01
CA VAL A 246 -2.22 7.54 2.75
C VAL A 246 -2.37 8.50 1.57
N ILE A 247 -3.42 9.34 1.58
CA ILE A 247 -3.63 10.37 0.55
C ILE A 247 -2.44 11.34 0.50
N ALA A 248 -1.95 11.79 1.67
CA ALA A 248 -0.79 12.65 1.76
C ALA A 248 0.49 11.98 1.21
N THR A 249 0.66 10.67 1.45
CA THR A 249 1.80 9.92 0.88
C THR A 249 1.72 9.87 -0.64
N PHE A 250 0.55 9.58 -1.22
CA PHE A 250 0.35 9.65 -2.68
C PHE A 250 0.70 11.04 -3.23
N ALA A 251 0.26 12.09 -2.55
CA ALA A 251 0.54 13.45 -2.97
C ALA A 251 2.04 13.76 -2.96
N ASP A 252 2.78 13.28 -1.98
CA ASP A 252 4.23 13.42 -1.92
C ASP A 252 4.90 12.65 -3.06
N ARG A 253 4.46 11.41 -3.36
CA ARG A 253 5.00 10.64 -4.48
C ARG A 253 4.77 11.34 -5.83
N VAL A 254 3.66 12.03 -6.02
CA VAL A 254 3.43 12.87 -7.21
C VAL A 254 4.40 14.04 -7.26
N ARG A 255 4.57 14.77 -6.14
CA ARG A 255 5.45 15.95 -6.07
C ARG A 255 6.93 15.59 -6.24
N GLU A 256 7.35 14.45 -5.73
CA GLU A 256 8.74 13.94 -5.85
C GLU A 256 9.17 13.71 -7.31
N ILE A 257 8.21 13.43 -8.20
CA ILE A 257 8.48 13.30 -9.65
C ILE A 257 9.07 14.60 -10.20
N LEU A 258 8.57 15.76 -9.73
CA LEU A 258 9.00 17.08 -10.20
C LEU A 258 10.35 17.50 -9.61
N THR A 259 10.66 17.07 -8.38
CA THR A 259 11.90 17.44 -7.69
C THR A 259 13.07 16.50 -7.96
N GLY A 260 12.84 15.38 -8.66
CA GLY A 260 13.86 14.36 -8.93
C GLY A 260 14.22 13.48 -7.73
N SER A 261 13.46 13.56 -6.63
CA SER A 261 13.64 12.71 -5.42
C SER A 261 13.02 11.31 -5.56
N ASN A 262 12.57 10.98 -6.76
CA ASN A 262 11.70 9.86 -7.10
C ASN A 262 12.40 8.50 -7.27
N ASN A 263 13.52 8.28 -6.58
CA ASN A 263 14.32 7.07 -6.79
C ASN A 263 13.84 5.90 -5.91
N MET A 264 13.76 4.71 -6.49
CA MET A 264 13.57 3.46 -5.75
C MET A 264 14.86 3.11 -4.97
N ASN A 265 14.74 2.72 -3.70
CA ASN A 265 15.89 2.44 -2.82
C ASN A 265 16.02 0.95 -2.42
N CYS A 266 15.25 0.05 -3.04
CA CYS A 266 15.28 -1.39 -2.80
C CYS A 266 16.69 -1.99 -2.96
N SER A 267 17.19 -2.70 -1.95
CA SER A 267 18.59 -3.13 -1.90
C SER A 267 18.96 -4.12 -3.00
N MET A 268 18.01 -4.96 -3.41
CA MET A 268 18.16 -6.01 -4.43
C MET A 268 17.63 -5.58 -5.81
N CYS A 269 17.23 -4.32 -5.97
CA CYS A 269 16.58 -3.88 -7.19
C CYS A 269 17.59 -3.45 -8.25
N LYS A 270 17.49 -4.02 -9.46
CA LYS A 270 18.27 -3.57 -10.63
C LYS A 270 17.96 -2.12 -11.05
N TYR A 271 16.87 -1.55 -10.56
CA TYR A 271 16.43 -0.17 -10.82
C TYR A 271 16.70 0.78 -9.64
N ARG A 272 17.59 0.38 -8.71
CA ARG A 272 17.91 1.10 -7.47
C ARG A 272 18.68 2.40 -7.72
N ALA A 273 18.47 3.39 -6.86
CA ALA A 273 19.39 4.53 -6.68
C ALA A 273 20.75 4.03 -6.18
N GLN A 274 21.82 4.26 -6.97
CA GLN A 274 23.17 3.96 -6.50
C GLN A 274 23.46 4.77 -5.23
N VAL A 275 23.76 4.05 -4.14
CA VAL A 275 24.33 4.67 -2.93
C VAL A 275 25.83 4.54 -3.08
N LEU A 276 26.54 5.66 -3.15
CA LEU A 276 28.01 5.68 -3.22
C LEU A 276 28.59 4.83 -2.06
N GLY A 277 29.41 3.82 -2.38
CA GLY A 277 30.15 3.02 -1.39
C GLY A 277 29.69 1.57 -1.17
N PHE A 278 28.77 1.04 -1.98
CA PHE A 278 28.39 -0.38 -1.94
C PHE A 278 28.34 -0.98 -3.35
N GLU A 279 29.30 -1.84 -3.69
CA GLU A 279 29.24 -2.86 -4.76
C GLU A 279 28.99 -4.24 -4.14
#